data_AF-A0A1I7CS56-F1
#
_entry.id   AF-A0A1I7CS56-F1
#
_cell.length_a   1.000
_cell.length_b   1.000
_cell.length_c   1.000
_cell.angle_alpha   90.00
_cell.angle_beta   90.00
_cell.angle_gamma   90.00
#
_symmetry.space_group_name_H-M   'P 1'
#
loop_
_entity.id
_entity.type
_entity.pdbx_description
1 polymer ?
#
loop_
_entity_poly.entity_id
_entity_poly.type
_entity_poly.pdbx_seq_one_letter_code
_entity_poly.pdbx_strand_id
1 'polypeptide(L)'
;MRYRFTGKLHQLGFLLLSVSLILSCETPDGTSSNTEVVEAVGNEELVLASWQDGAKDKIINWVDATTTEGSPDFIPVADRIAVFDNDGTLWSEQPMYFQLAFAIDEVKRMAPEHPEWKNNASIAALLNGDMQGFLSGGEKALLQTVAITHTGMSTQEFDSHVKNWIKTATHPKTGKHYNEMIFQPMLELLDFLRANEFKTFIVSGGGIDFMRAWAEEAYGIPPYQVVGSMMGLTYVDSTASPELRKTPELFFNDDKAGKPVGIARAIGKRPVFAAGNSDGDYQMLQYTSTGDGARFGMYIHHTDSVREVAYDRESHIGQLNKGLDDAAKYNWMIVDMAKDWKVIYPYEMK
;
A
#
# COMPACT_ATOMS: atom_id res chain seq x y z
N MET A 1 45.35 9.16 -24.89
CA MET A 1 45.33 7.78 -24.38
C MET A 1 44.13 7.05 -24.97
N ARG A 2 44.38 6.08 -25.86
CA ARG A 2 43.37 5.21 -26.46
C ARG A 2 43.61 3.80 -25.93
N TYR A 3 42.67 3.25 -25.16
CA TYR A 3 42.73 1.84 -24.76
C TYR A 3 41.97 0.99 -25.79
N ARG A 4 42.71 0.11 -26.47
CA ARG A 4 42.19 -0.97 -27.31
C ARG A 4 41.73 -2.11 -26.40
N PHE A 5 40.47 -2.51 -26.49
CA PHE A 5 40.02 -3.81 -25.98
C PHE A 5 40.07 -4.83 -27.13
N THR A 6 40.94 -5.82 -26.98
CA THR A 6 40.93 -7.07 -27.77
C THR A 6 40.31 -8.15 -26.89
N GLY A 7 39.11 -8.62 -27.23
CA GLY A 7 38.44 -9.74 -26.56
C GLY A 7 37.82 -10.66 -27.60
N LYS A 8 38.30 -11.90 -27.66
CA LYS A 8 37.95 -12.95 -28.62
C LYS A 8 36.52 -13.45 -28.42
N LEU A 9 35.76 -13.51 -29.52
CA LEU A 9 34.50 -14.25 -29.64
C LEU A 9 34.78 -15.76 -29.48
N HIS A 10 34.13 -16.44 -28.53
CA HIS A 10 34.01 -17.90 -28.53
C HIS A 10 32.54 -18.25 -28.75
N GLN A 11 32.30 -18.99 -29.83
CA GLN A 11 31.05 -19.70 -30.10
C GLN A 11 30.86 -20.78 -29.03
N LEU A 12 29.67 -20.84 -28.41
CA LEU A 12 29.21 -22.05 -27.73
C LEU A 12 27.93 -22.51 -28.40
N GLY A 13 27.99 -23.74 -28.91
CA GLY A 13 26.95 -24.39 -29.68
C GLY A 13 25.82 -24.96 -28.82
N PHE A 14 24.67 -25.08 -29.48
CA PHE A 14 23.49 -25.81 -29.04
C PHE A 14 23.82 -27.27 -28.74
N LEU A 15 23.36 -27.78 -27.60
CA LEU A 15 23.21 -29.21 -27.35
C LEU A 15 21.80 -29.47 -26.80
N LEU A 16 20.94 -30.01 -27.65
CA LEU A 16 19.68 -30.66 -27.28
C LEU A 16 20.01 -31.97 -26.55
N LEU A 17 19.52 -32.14 -25.32
CA LEU A 17 19.45 -33.45 -24.68
C LEU A 17 17.97 -33.77 -24.37
N SER A 18 17.41 -34.64 -25.20
CA SER A 18 16.17 -35.36 -24.94
C SER A 18 16.45 -36.49 -23.95
N VAL A 19 15.79 -36.46 -22.79
CA VAL A 19 15.76 -37.58 -21.85
C VAL A 19 14.31 -38.03 -21.72
N SER A 20 14.01 -39.17 -22.34
CA SER A 20 12.80 -39.94 -22.09
C SER A 20 13.07 -40.86 -20.90
N LEU A 21 12.31 -40.70 -19.82
CA LEU A 21 12.22 -41.71 -18.76
C LEU A 21 10.84 -42.36 -18.82
N ILE A 22 10.84 -43.63 -19.23
CA ILE A 22 9.75 -44.58 -19.00
C ILE A 22 10.02 -45.19 -17.63
N LEU A 23 9.10 -45.02 -16.68
CA LEU A 23 9.06 -45.82 -15.46
C LEU A 23 7.65 -46.33 -15.22
N SER A 24 7.63 -47.60 -14.86
CA SER A 24 6.53 -48.56 -14.84
C SER A 24 5.56 -48.33 -13.68
N CYS A 25 4.30 -48.73 -13.90
CA CYS A 25 3.29 -48.90 -12.86
C CYS A 25 3.70 -49.96 -11.84
N GLU A 26 3.60 -49.63 -10.55
CA GLU A 26 3.30 -50.56 -9.47
C GLU A 26 2.35 -49.85 -8.49
N THR A 27 1.18 -50.45 -8.29
CA THR A 27 0.17 -50.05 -7.29
C THR A 27 0.42 -50.77 -5.97
N PRO A 28 0.37 -50.08 -4.83
CA PRO A 28 0.04 -50.69 -3.54
C PRO A 28 -1.42 -50.41 -3.16
N ASP A 29 -2.10 -51.47 -2.77
CA ASP A 29 -3.46 -51.52 -2.25
C ASP A 29 -3.68 -50.63 -1.00
N GLY A 30 -4.87 -50.04 -0.96
CA GLY A 30 -5.76 -50.09 0.20
C GLY A 30 -5.36 -49.29 1.44
N THR A 31 -5.89 -48.06 1.55
CA THR A 31 -6.34 -47.53 2.84
C THR A 31 -7.46 -46.51 2.64
N SER A 32 -8.46 -46.61 3.51
CA SER A 32 -9.78 -46.01 3.45
C SER A 32 -9.80 -44.49 3.29
N SER A 33 -10.57 -44.01 2.31
CA SER A 33 -10.94 -42.60 2.15
C SER A 33 -11.92 -42.19 3.26
N ASN A 34 -11.43 -41.44 4.24
CA ASN A 34 -12.28 -40.49 4.95
C ASN A 34 -12.29 -39.21 4.12
N THR A 35 -13.28 -39.10 3.24
CA THR A 35 -13.60 -37.85 2.56
C THR A 35 -14.32 -36.98 3.58
N GLU A 36 -13.58 -36.15 4.30
CA GLU A 36 -14.17 -34.96 4.92
C GLU A 36 -14.69 -34.09 3.78
N VAL A 37 -16.02 -34.03 3.67
CA VAL A 37 -16.70 -33.02 2.88
C VAL A 37 -16.38 -31.69 3.56
N VAL A 38 -15.41 -30.98 3.01
CA VAL A 38 -15.21 -29.57 3.35
C VAL A 38 -16.43 -28.85 2.79
N GLU A 39 -17.41 -28.56 3.66
CA GLU A 39 -18.49 -27.65 3.31
C GLU A 39 -17.86 -26.34 2.86
N ALA A 40 -18.15 -25.94 1.61
CA ALA A 40 -17.79 -24.62 1.12
C ALA A 40 -18.44 -23.60 2.06
N VAL A 41 -17.61 -22.85 2.77
CA VAL A 41 -18.05 -21.68 3.53
C VAL A 41 -18.82 -20.79 2.56
N GLY A 42 -20.07 -20.51 2.89
CA GLY A 42 -20.99 -19.78 2.03
C GLY A 42 -20.40 -18.45 1.59
N ASN A 43 -20.51 -18.17 0.29
CA ASN A 43 -19.98 -17.00 -0.43
C ASN A 43 -20.64 -15.66 -0.03
N GLU A 44 -21.27 -15.55 1.16
CA GLU A 44 -21.95 -14.35 1.63
C GLU A 44 -20.99 -13.32 2.27
N GLU A 45 -19.85 -13.75 2.83
CA GLU A 45 -18.83 -12.84 3.39
C GLU A 45 -18.05 -12.08 2.31
N LEU A 46 -18.00 -12.57 1.06
CA LEU A 46 -17.25 -11.96 -0.04
C LEU A 46 -18.07 -10.95 -0.87
N VAL A 47 -19.33 -10.66 -0.49
CA VAL A 47 -20.25 -9.88 -1.34
C VAL A 47 -20.20 -8.36 -1.06
N LEU A 48 -19.04 -7.82 -0.66
CA LEU A 48 -18.87 -6.38 -0.38
C LEU A 48 -19.99 -5.85 0.55
N ALA A 49 -20.23 -6.55 1.66
CA ALA A 49 -21.41 -6.38 2.50
C ALA A 49 -21.59 -4.95 3.03
N SER A 50 -20.48 -4.26 3.32
CA SER A 50 -20.44 -2.89 3.84
C SER A 50 -20.58 -1.82 2.74
N TRP A 51 -20.66 -2.23 1.48
CA TRP A 51 -20.97 -1.33 0.36
C TRP A 51 -22.47 -1.27 0.10
N GLN A 52 -22.96 -0.09 -0.28
CA GLN A 52 -24.33 0.12 -0.74
C GLN A 52 -24.49 -0.33 -2.19
N ASP A 53 -25.72 -0.70 -2.54
CA ASP A 53 -26.10 -1.10 -3.89
C ASP A 53 -25.81 0.03 -4.90
N GLY A 54 -25.48 -0.32 -6.14
CA GLY A 54 -24.97 0.63 -7.14
C GLY A 54 -23.45 0.77 -7.12
N ALA A 55 -22.84 1.20 -6.00
CA ALA A 55 -21.38 1.24 -5.88
C ALA A 55 -20.80 -0.18 -5.88
N LYS A 56 -21.37 -1.04 -5.03
CA LYS A 56 -21.12 -2.48 -5.00
C LYS A 56 -21.28 -3.13 -6.38
N ASP A 57 -22.39 -2.87 -7.06
CA ASP A 57 -22.69 -3.51 -8.35
C ASP A 57 -21.69 -3.12 -9.44
N LYS A 58 -21.19 -1.88 -9.46
CA LYS A 58 -20.16 -1.46 -10.42
C LYS A 58 -18.87 -2.24 -10.25
N ILE A 59 -18.46 -2.49 -9.01
CA ILE A 59 -17.26 -3.26 -8.69
C ILE A 59 -17.46 -4.73 -9.10
N ILE A 60 -18.56 -5.35 -8.67
CA ILE A 60 -18.87 -6.75 -8.98
C ILE A 60 -18.96 -6.96 -10.50
N ASN A 61 -19.72 -6.12 -11.21
CA ASN A 61 -19.88 -6.25 -12.66
C ASN A 61 -18.54 -6.11 -13.42
N TRP A 62 -17.64 -5.23 -12.98
CA TRP A 62 -16.32 -5.10 -13.60
C TRP A 62 -15.44 -6.33 -13.31
N VAL A 63 -15.46 -6.84 -12.09
CA VAL A 63 -14.73 -8.07 -11.74
C VAL A 63 -15.27 -9.25 -12.56
N ASP A 64 -16.58 -9.47 -12.58
CA ASP A 64 -17.22 -10.53 -13.36
C ASP A 64 -16.85 -10.46 -14.85
N ALA A 65 -16.90 -9.25 -15.45
CA ALA A 65 -16.53 -9.05 -16.85
C ALA A 65 -15.05 -9.36 -17.13
N THR A 66 -14.16 -9.10 -16.16
CA THR A 66 -12.71 -9.28 -16.32
C THR A 66 -12.20 -10.65 -15.88
N THR A 67 -13.01 -11.45 -15.19
CA THR A 67 -12.63 -12.79 -14.73
C THR A 67 -13.39 -13.93 -15.41
N THR A 68 -14.51 -13.64 -16.09
CA THR A 68 -15.27 -14.65 -16.83
C THR A 68 -14.58 -15.07 -18.13
N GLU A 69 -14.22 -16.35 -18.24
CA GLU A 69 -13.64 -16.91 -19.48
C GLU A 69 -14.56 -16.68 -20.68
N GLY A 70 -13.97 -16.25 -21.81
CA GLY A 70 -14.71 -15.93 -23.03
C GLY A 70 -15.35 -14.54 -23.07
N SER A 71 -15.30 -13.78 -21.96
CA SER A 71 -15.63 -12.36 -21.98
C SER A 71 -14.67 -11.59 -22.90
N PRO A 72 -15.16 -10.60 -23.68
CA PRO A 72 -14.28 -9.70 -24.44
C PRO A 72 -13.35 -8.87 -23.55
N ASP A 73 -13.71 -8.71 -22.27
CA ASP A 73 -12.96 -7.95 -21.27
C ASP A 73 -12.06 -8.82 -20.38
N PHE A 74 -12.00 -10.13 -20.65
CA PHE A 74 -11.25 -11.08 -19.82
C PHE A 74 -9.78 -10.70 -19.65
N ILE A 75 -9.31 -10.71 -18.40
CA ILE A 75 -7.94 -10.44 -18.00
C ILE A 75 -7.32 -11.75 -17.49
N PRO A 76 -6.22 -12.22 -18.10
CA PRO A 76 -5.50 -13.39 -17.60
C PRO A 76 -5.06 -13.22 -16.15
N VAL A 77 -5.12 -14.28 -15.35
CA VAL A 77 -4.72 -14.28 -13.92
C VAL A 77 -3.35 -13.65 -13.67
N ALA A 78 -2.41 -13.86 -14.59
CA ALA A 78 -1.06 -13.30 -14.50
C ALA A 78 -1.02 -11.76 -14.59
N ASP A 79 -2.05 -11.13 -15.14
CA ASP A 79 -2.17 -9.69 -15.40
C ASP A 79 -3.15 -8.97 -14.45
N ARG A 80 -3.86 -9.71 -13.58
CA ARG A 80 -4.78 -9.18 -12.57
C ARG A 80 -4.02 -8.50 -11.43
N ILE A 81 -3.47 -7.32 -11.69
CA ILE A 81 -2.78 -6.47 -10.71
C ILE A 81 -3.70 -5.33 -10.29
N ALA A 82 -3.97 -5.22 -8.99
CA ALA A 82 -4.73 -4.14 -8.37
C ALA A 82 -3.82 -3.35 -7.42
N VAL A 83 -3.80 -2.03 -7.55
CA VAL A 83 -2.99 -1.13 -6.71
C VAL A 83 -3.87 -0.20 -5.88
N PHE A 84 -3.47 0.06 -4.64
CA PHE A 84 -4.18 0.89 -3.68
C PHE A 84 -3.20 1.89 -3.06
N ASP A 85 -3.59 3.15 -2.90
CA ASP A 85 -2.95 3.96 -1.86
C ASP A 85 -3.31 3.41 -0.46
N ASN A 86 -2.60 3.84 0.57
CA ASN A 86 -2.89 3.52 1.96
C ASN A 86 -3.59 4.67 2.69
N ASP A 87 -2.90 5.81 2.87
CA ASP A 87 -3.42 6.98 3.57
C ASP A 87 -4.69 7.51 2.87
N GLY A 88 -5.80 7.62 3.61
CA GLY A 88 -7.10 8.04 3.10
C GLY A 88 -7.79 7.04 2.15
N THR A 89 -7.12 5.97 1.74
CA THR A 89 -7.69 4.95 0.84
C THR A 89 -8.01 3.64 1.56
N LEU A 90 -7.10 3.12 2.38
CA LEU A 90 -7.30 1.90 3.18
C LEU A 90 -7.52 2.22 4.67
N TRP A 91 -7.07 3.38 5.13
CA TRP A 91 -7.29 3.86 6.50
C TRP A 91 -7.45 5.39 6.55
N SER A 92 -7.88 5.92 7.68
CA SER A 92 -7.96 7.37 7.89
C SER A 92 -6.57 8.04 7.85
N GLU A 93 -6.54 9.33 7.52
CA GLU A 93 -5.30 10.13 7.44
C GLU A 93 -5.40 11.50 8.14
N GLN A 94 -6.57 11.82 8.70
CA GLN A 94 -6.79 13.06 9.46
C GLN A 94 -6.55 12.80 10.95
N PRO A 95 -6.12 13.80 11.75
CA PRO A 95 -5.75 15.17 11.35
C PRO A 95 -4.32 15.27 10.79
N MET A 96 -3.62 14.15 10.65
CA MET A 96 -2.29 14.03 10.06
C MET A 96 -2.04 12.58 9.65
N TYR A 97 -1.23 12.38 8.61
CA TYR A 97 -0.78 11.05 8.20
C TYR A 97 -0.23 10.28 9.40
N PHE A 98 -0.62 9.01 9.56
CA PHE A 98 -0.29 8.27 10.78
C PHE A 98 1.20 7.98 10.90
N GLN A 99 1.94 7.90 9.79
CA GLN A 99 3.41 7.85 9.84
C GLN A 99 4.02 9.12 10.43
N LEU A 100 3.41 10.30 10.22
CA LEU A 100 3.85 11.53 10.86
C LEU A 100 3.61 11.47 12.37
N ALA A 101 2.45 10.95 12.80
CA ALA A 101 2.19 10.74 14.23
C ALA A 101 3.24 9.82 14.86
N PHE A 102 3.58 8.72 14.19
CA PHE A 102 4.68 7.83 14.60
C PHE A 102 6.03 8.56 14.69
N ALA A 103 6.39 9.35 13.68
CA ALA A 103 7.64 10.09 13.70
C ALA A 103 7.68 11.13 14.84
N ILE A 104 6.57 11.80 15.12
CA ILE A 104 6.44 12.73 16.26
C ILE A 104 6.67 12.01 17.59
N ASP A 105 6.08 10.83 17.77
CA ASP A 105 6.23 10.07 19.01
C ASP A 105 7.64 9.50 19.17
N GLU A 106 8.28 9.06 18.08
CA GLU A 106 9.70 8.66 18.09
C GLU A 106 10.62 9.84 18.43
N VAL A 107 10.35 11.04 17.90
CA VAL A 107 11.10 12.25 18.30
C VAL A 107 10.97 12.47 19.81
N LYS A 108 9.76 12.39 20.37
CA LYS A 108 9.57 12.56 21.83
C LYS A 108 10.28 11.49 22.64
N ARG A 109 10.24 10.23 22.18
CA ARG A 109 10.90 9.10 22.84
C ARG A 109 12.41 9.26 22.87
N MET A 110 13.01 9.72 21.77
CA MET A 110 14.46 9.88 21.60
C MET A 110 15.00 11.20 22.16
N ALA A 111 14.17 12.23 22.31
CA ALA A 111 14.59 13.56 22.77
C ALA A 111 15.45 13.61 24.04
N PRO A 112 15.25 12.75 25.07
CA PRO A 112 16.13 12.73 26.25
C PRO A 112 17.60 12.40 25.93
N GLU A 113 17.85 11.65 24.85
CA GLU A 113 19.20 11.25 24.40
C GLU A 113 19.80 12.24 23.39
N HIS A 114 18.98 13.19 22.90
CA HIS A 114 19.34 14.14 21.84
C HIS A 114 19.10 15.60 22.26
N PRO A 115 19.83 16.13 23.26
CA PRO A 115 19.65 17.50 23.73
C PRO A 115 19.91 18.55 22.63
N GLU A 116 20.72 18.22 21.62
CA GLU A 116 21.03 19.08 20.48
C GLU A 116 19.82 19.37 19.59
N TRP A 117 18.78 18.53 19.61
CA TRP A 117 17.56 18.75 18.80
C TRP A 117 16.81 20.02 19.16
N LYS A 118 17.01 20.54 20.38
CA LYS A 118 16.46 21.83 20.82
C LYS A 118 16.99 23.02 20.01
N ASN A 119 18.13 22.85 19.33
CA ASN A 119 18.70 23.89 18.46
C ASN A 119 18.10 23.87 17.04
N ASN A 120 17.33 22.83 16.68
CA ASN A 120 16.56 22.79 15.44
C ASN A 120 15.17 23.38 15.69
N ALA A 121 14.85 24.50 15.04
CA ALA A 121 13.59 25.21 15.26
C ALA A 121 12.34 24.35 15.05
N SER A 122 12.30 23.50 14.02
CA SER A 122 11.14 22.66 13.71
C SER A 122 10.96 21.56 14.76
N ILE A 123 12.06 20.91 15.17
CA ILE A 123 12.03 19.86 16.19
C ILE A 123 11.72 20.46 17.57
N ALA A 124 12.27 21.64 17.88
CA ALA A 124 11.93 22.36 19.09
C ALA A 124 10.44 22.75 19.14
N ALA A 125 9.86 23.20 18.02
CA ALA A 125 8.42 23.48 17.94
C ALA A 125 7.59 22.22 18.22
N LEU A 126 7.92 21.09 17.58
CA LEU A 126 7.29 19.80 17.82
C LEU A 126 7.38 19.37 19.29
N LEU A 127 8.57 19.44 19.89
CA LEU A 127 8.81 19.07 21.29
C LEU A 127 8.06 19.97 22.29
N ASN A 128 7.78 21.22 21.92
CA ASN A 128 7.01 22.17 22.71
C ASN A 128 5.49 22.08 22.46
N GLY A 129 5.04 21.16 21.60
CA GLY A 129 3.62 21.01 21.24
C GLY A 129 3.10 22.07 20.26
N ASP A 130 3.97 22.87 19.65
CA ASP A 130 3.61 23.86 18.63
C ASP A 130 3.48 23.18 17.26
N MET A 131 2.38 22.46 17.07
CA MET A 131 2.09 21.78 15.81
C MET A 131 1.90 22.75 14.64
N GLN A 132 1.39 23.95 14.87
CA GLN A 132 1.23 24.94 13.81
C GLN A 132 2.60 25.47 13.35
N GLY A 133 3.50 25.78 14.29
CA GLY A 133 4.88 26.13 14.00
C GLY A 133 5.65 25.00 13.31
N PHE A 134 5.46 23.75 13.74
CA PHE A 134 6.03 22.59 13.08
C PHE A 134 5.54 22.45 11.62
N LEU A 135 4.22 22.48 11.40
CA LEU A 135 3.60 22.33 10.08
C LEU A 135 3.95 23.49 9.14
N SER A 136 4.23 24.69 9.67
CA SER A 136 4.73 25.82 8.86
C SER A 136 6.07 25.53 8.16
N GLY A 137 6.83 24.56 8.66
CA GLY A 137 8.05 24.08 8.01
C GLY A 137 7.81 23.17 6.79
N GLY A 138 6.55 22.82 6.51
CA GLY A 138 6.12 22.08 5.32
C GLY A 138 6.83 20.73 5.13
N GLU A 139 6.97 20.33 3.87
CA GLU A 139 7.64 19.07 3.46
C GLU A 139 9.05 18.92 4.05
N LYS A 140 9.79 20.02 4.19
CA LYS A 140 11.14 20.01 4.76
C LYS A 140 11.13 19.59 6.24
N ALA A 141 10.19 20.09 7.04
CA ALA A 141 10.08 19.68 8.44
C ALA A 141 9.65 18.21 8.58
N LEU A 142 8.77 17.73 7.71
CA LEU A 142 8.37 16.32 7.65
C LEU A 142 9.55 15.42 7.31
N LEU A 143 10.28 15.72 6.23
CA LEU A 143 11.47 14.96 5.81
C LEU A 143 12.56 14.99 6.88
N GLN A 144 12.78 16.12 7.55
CA GLN A 144 13.74 16.21 8.66
C GLN A 144 13.34 15.35 9.85
N THR A 145 12.06 15.34 10.21
CA THR A 145 11.55 14.51 11.33
C THR A 145 11.77 13.03 11.02
N VAL A 146 11.37 12.60 9.81
CA VAL A 146 11.59 11.22 9.35
C VAL A 146 13.08 10.90 9.25
N ALA A 147 13.93 11.79 8.78
CA ALA A 147 15.37 11.53 8.72
C ALA A 147 15.96 11.36 10.12
N ILE A 148 15.62 12.24 11.05
CA ILE A 148 16.19 12.27 12.40
C ILE A 148 15.79 11.04 13.24
N THR A 149 14.55 10.56 13.13
CA THR A 149 14.09 9.42 13.93
C THR A 149 14.55 8.06 13.42
N HIS A 150 14.95 7.97 12.15
CA HIS A 150 15.23 6.67 11.52
C HIS A 150 16.67 6.51 11.03
N THR A 151 17.46 7.57 10.97
CA THR A 151 18.81 7.47 10.45
C THR A 151 19.69 6.67 11.41
N GLY A 152 20.42 5.73 10.83
CA GLY A 152 21.43 4.98 11.55
C GLY A 152 20.90 3.78 12.32
N MET A 153 19.59 3.52 12.41
CA MET A 153 19.07 2.26 12.98
C MET A 153 19.01 1.13 11.95
N SER A 154 19.00 -0.12 12.42
CA SER A 154 18.79 -1.28 11.56
C SER A 154 17.34 -1.36 11.09
N THR A 155 17.10 -2.03 9.95
CA THR A 155 15.74 -2.31 9.46
C THR A 155 14.91 -3.13 10.46
N GLN A 156 15.54 -4.01 11.25
CA GLN A 156 14.86 -4.81 12.28
C GLN A 156 14.47 -3.99 13.52
N GLU A 157 15.34 -3.06 13.94
CA GLU A 157 15.02 -2.10 15.01
C GLU A 157 13.83 -1.23 14.60
N PHE A 158 13.87 -0.69 13.38
CA PHE A 158 12.79 0.11 12.82
C PHE A 158 11.45 -0.65 12.78
N ASP A 159 11.44 -1.87 12.23
CA ASP A 159 10.26 -2.74 12.19
C ASP A 159 9.68 -2.97 13.60
N SER A 160 10.54 -3.24 14.58
CA SER A 160 10.13 -3.47 15.97
C SER A 160 9.50 -2.22 16.59
N HIS A 161 10.06 -1.03 16.32
CA HIS A 161 9.51 0.24 16.82
C HIS A 161 8.13 0.51 16.23
N VAL A 162 7.97 0.32 14.91
CA VAL A 162 6.68 0.52 14.24
C VAL A 162 5.63 -0.46 14.77
N LYS A 163 5.97 -1.74 14.91
CA LYS A 163 5.07 -2.77 15.46
C LYS A 163 4.63 -2.47 16.89
N ASN A 164 5.52 -1.91 17.71
CA ASN A 164 5.18 -1.52 19.07
C ASN A 164 4.28 -0.28 19.09
N TRP A 165 4.59 0.71 18.26
CA TRP A 165 3.81 1.94 18.16
C TRP A 165 2.39 1.65 17.66
N ILE A 166 2.23 0.90 16.57
CA ILE A 166 0.90 0.67 15.97
C ILE A 166 -0.06 -0.09 16.91
N LYS A 167 0.47 -0.90 17.83
CA LYS A 167 -0.30 -1.65 18.84
C LYS A 167 -0.76 -0.81 20.04
N THR A 168 -0.15 0.35 20.27
CA THR A 168 -0.32 1.10 21.54
C THR A 168 -0.72 2.55 21.33
N ALA A 169 -0.28 3.16 20.24
CA ALA A 169 -0.61 4.53 19.91
C ALA A 169 -2.09 4.66 19.54
N THR A 170 -2.69 5.78 19.94
CA THR A 170 -4.11 6.06 19.74
C THR A 170 -4.30 7.35 18.98
N HIS A 171 -5.26 7.35 18.07
CA HIS A 171 -5.66 8.52 17.32
C HIS A 171 -6.26 9.59 18.26
N PRO A 172 -5.79 10.86 18.21
CA PRO A 172 -6.09 11.85 19.25
C PRO A 172 -7.56 12.28 19.34
N LYS A 173 -8.32 12.16 18.24
CA LYS A 173 -9.74 12.56 18.20
C LYS A 173 -10.68 11.42 18.58
N THR A 174 -10.35 10.19 18.17
CA THR A 174 -11.25 9.03 18.33
C THR A 174 -10.89 8.17 19.54
N GLY A 175 -9.65 8.26 20.04
CA GLY A 175 -9.14 7.42 21.12
C GLY A 175 -8.93 5.95 20.72
N LYS A 176 -9.15 5.61 19.45
CA LYS A 176 -8.93 4.27 18.89
C LYS A 176 -7.48 4.06 18.52
N HIS A 177 -7.01 2.82 18.53
CA HIS A 177 -5.70 2.52 17.98
C HIS A 177 -5.66 2.80 16.49
N TYR A 178 -4.49 3.19 15.97
CA TYR A 178 -4.36 3.53 14.55
C TYR A 178 -4.67 2.33 13.63
N ASN A 179 -4.38 1.09 14.06
CA ASN A 179 -4.76 -0.12 13.33
C ASN A 179 -6.27 -0.45 13.40
N GLU A 180 -7.05 0.21 14.27
CA GLU A 180 -8.52 0.12 14.25
C GLU A 180 -9.15 1.15 13.31
N MET A 181 -8.37 2.10 12.79
CA MET A 181 -8.82 3.19 11.90
C MET A 181 -8.74 2.81 10.41
N ILE A 182 -8.80 1.51 10.10
CA ILE A 182 -8.84 0.93 8.75
C ILE A 182 -10.27 0.85 8.21
N PHE A 183 -10.47 0.95 6.90
CA PHE A 183 -11.81 0.99 6.31
C PHE A 183 -12.37 -0.39 6.02
N GLN A 184 -13.43 -0.77 6.72
CA GLN A 184 -14.10 -2.07 6.56
C GLN A 184 -14.52 -2.37 5.11
N PRO A 185 -15.16 -1.44 4.36
CA PRO A 185 -15.50 -1.69 2.95
C PRO A 185 -14.26 -1.99 2.09
N MET A 186 -13.12 -1.39 2.39
CA MET A 186 -11.90 -1.62 1.64
C MET A 186 -11.22 -2.95 1.98
N LEU A 187 -11.36 -3.45 3.22
CA LEU A 187 -10.97 -4.81 3.58
C LEU A 187 -11.75 -5.84 2.76
N GLU A 188 -13.08 -5.66 2.68
CA GLU A 188 -13.94 -6.52 1.87
C GLU A 188 -13.57 -6.47 0.38
N LEU A 189 -13.23 -5.29 -0.15
CA LEU A 189 -12.80 -5.14 -1.54
C LEU A 189 -11.48 -5.87 -1.81
N LEU A 190 -10.52 -5.77 -0.88
CA LEU A 190 -9.25 -6.48 -0.97
C LEU A 190 -9.47 -8.00 -0.98
N ASP A 191 -10.31 -8.52 -0.09
CA ASP A 191 -10.67 -9.94 -0.05
C ASP A 191 -11.41 -10.39 -1.30
N PHE A 192 -12.39 -9.63 -1.77
CA PHE A 192 -13.16 -9.91 -2.98
C PHE A 192 -12.25 -9.98 -4.21
N LEU A 193 -11.31 -9.05 -4.36
CA LEU A 193 -10.35 -9.06 -5.47
C LEU A 193 -9.41 -10.27 -5.39
N ARG A 194 -8.89 -10.61 -4.21
CA ARG A 194 -8.04 -11.80 -4.04
C ARG A 194 -8.79 -13.10 -4.31
N ALA A 195 -10.05 -13.20 -3.89
CA ALA A 195 -10.92 -14.35 -4.21
C ALA A 195 -11.13 -14.52 -5.72
N ASN A 196 -10.96 -13.44 -6.49
CA ASN A 196 -11.00 -13.39 -7.95
C ASN A 196 -9.60 -13.39 -8.61
N GLU A 197 -8.59 -13.85 -7.87
CA GLU A 197 -7.20 -14.04 -8.30
C GLU A 197 -6.45 -12.76 -8.68
N PHE A 198 -6.92 -11.60 -8.22
CA PHE A 198 -6.13 -10.37 -8.28
C PHE A 198 -5.02 -10.39 -7.25
N LYS A 199 -3.87 -9.85 -7.63
CA LYS A 199 -2.78 -9.52 -6.72
C LYS A 199 -2.96 -8.08 -6.26
N THR A 200 -3.17 -7.87 -4.97
CA THR A 200 -3.40 -6.56 -4.34
C THR A 200 -2.09 -5.97 -3.84
N PHE A 201 -1.72 -4.79 -4.32
CA PHE A 201 -0.52 -4.06 -3.93
C PHE A 201 -0.87 -2.74 -3.25
N ILE A 202 -0.03 -2.31 -2.31
CA ILE A 202 -0.01 -0.92 -1.84
C ILE A 202 0.98 -0.12 -2.70
N VAL A 203 0.62 1.09 -3.08
CA VAL A 203 1.45 2.10 -3.77
C VAL A 203 1.20 3.45 -3.12
N SER A 204 2.07 3.84 -2.19
CA SER A 204 1.80 4.98 -1.29
C SER A 204 2.98 5.92 -1.13
N GLY A 205 2.69 7.21 -0.97
CA GLY A 205 3.69 8.21 -0.58
C GLY A 205 4.30 7.93 0.80
N GLY A 206 3.63 7.15 1.64
CA GLY A 206 4.13 6.67 2.93
C GLY A 206 5.40 5.82 2.82
N GLY A 207 6.17 5.77 3.90
CA GLY A 207 7.40 5.00 3.97
C GLY A 207 7.15 3.50 3.84
N ILE A 208 7.83 2.84 2.90
CA ILE A 208 7.65 1.41 2.62
C ILE A 208 7.85 0.54 3.85
N ASP A 209 8.91 0.80 4.63
CA ASP A 209 9.23 -0.01 5.81
C ASP A 209 8.21 0.20 6.93
N PHE A 210 7.58 1.39 7.00
CA PHE A 210 6.54 1.67 8.00
C PHE A 210 5.31 0.82 7.71
N MET A 211 4.84 0.79 6.46
CA MET A 211 3.68 -0.01 6.07
C MET A 211 3.97 -1.52 6.17
N ARG A 212 5.14 -1.98 5.72
CA ARG A 212 5.52 -3.41 5.75
C ARG A 212 5.47 -4.03 7.14
N ALA A 213 5.64 -3.24 8.19
CA ALA A 213 5.64 -3.72 9.56
C ALA A 213 4.27 -4.23 10.04
N TRP A 214 3.16 -3.84 9.38
CA TRP A 214 1.80 -4.14 9.86
C TRP A 214 0.75 -4.39 8.76
N ALA A 215 1.02 -4.01 7.49
CA ALA A 215 0.04 -4.12 6.41
C ALA A 215 -0.41 -5.56 6.11
N GLU A 216 0.43 -6.56 6.34
CA GLU A 216 0.04 -7.97 6.13
C GLU A 216 -1.03 -8.41 7.12
N GLU A 217 -0.89 -8.03 8.40
CA GLU A 217 -1.88 -8.33 9.45
C GLU A 217 -3.17 -7.55 9.23
N ALA A 218 -3.08 -6.28 8.80
CA ALA A 218 -4.25 -5.42 8.62
C ALA A 218 -5.02 -5.69 7.33
N TYR A 219 -4.33 -6.00 6.22
CA TYR A 219 -4.90 -5.99 4.87
C TYR A 219 -4.73 -7.29 4.09
N GLY A 220 -3.98 -8.26 4.63
CA GLY A 220 -3.57 -9.45 3.88
C GLY A 220 -2.61 -9.13 2.73
N ILE A 221 -1.91 -8.00 2.78
CA ILE A 221 -0.94 -7.57 1.75
C ILE A 221 0.49 -7.82 2.28
N PRO A 222 1.19 -8.85 1.77
CA PRO A 222 2.51 -9.20 2.26
C PRO A 222 3.56 -8.13 1.89
N PRO A 223 4.71 -8.06 2.59
CA PRO A 223 5.70 -6.99 2.40
C PRO A 223 6.23 -6.82 0.97
N TYR A 224 6.28 -7.90 0.17
CA TYR A 224 6.72 -7.86 -1.23
C TYR A 224 5.65 -7.30 -2.19
N GLN A 225 4.43 -7.06 -1.72
CA GLN A 225 3.36 -6.37 -2.42
C GLN A 225 3.15 -4.92 -1.92
N VAL A 226 4.06 -4.40 -1.10
CA VAL A 226 4.07 -3.01 -0.66
C VAL A 226 5.11 -2.22 -1.45
N VAL A 227 4.66 -1.17 -2.12
CA VAL A 227 5.48 -0.15 -2.79
C VAL A 227 5.24 1.17 -2.04
N GLY A 228 6.32 1.87 -1.74
CA GLY A 228 6.22 3.18 -1.11
C GLY A 228 7.53 3.94 -1.12
N SER A 229 7.53 5.11 -0.48
CA SER A 229 8.72 5.94 -0.37
C SER A 229 9.85 5.23 0.39
N MET A 230 11.08 5.39 -0.10
CA MET A 230 12.26 4.67 0.37
C MET A 230 13.32 5.65 0.84
N MET A 231 13.82 5.45 2.05
CA MET A 231 15.11 5.99 2.49
C MET A 231 16.24 5.06 2.05
N GLY A 232 17.46 5.56 1.98
CA GLY A 232 18.62 4.75 1.65
C GLY A 232 18.90 3.65 2.68
N LEU A 233 19.57 2.60 2.23
CA LEU A 233 20.04 1.49 3.05
C LEU A 233 21.53 1.27 2.78
N THR A 234 22.28 0.97 3.85
CA THR A 234 23.65 0.48 3.73
C THR A 234 23.76 -0.91 4.34
N TYR A 235 24.51 -1.78 3.68
CA TYR A 235 24.89 -3.08 4.21
C TYR A 235 26.05 -2.91 5.19
N VAL A 236 25.84 -3.32 6.43
CA VAL A 236 26.89 -3.35 7.44
C VAL A 236 27.34 -4.79 7.62
N ASP A 237 28.55 -5.06 7.13
CA ASP A 237 29.19 -6.35 7.30
C ASP A 237 29.70 -6.47 8.74
N SER A 238 29.05 -7.31 9.54
CA SER A 238 29.59 -7.75 10.82
C SER A 238 29.71 -9.27 10.78
N THR A 239 30.87 -9.79 11.18
CA THR A 239 31.20 -11.22 11.10
C THR A 239 30.24 -12.13 11.88
N ALA A 240 29.42 -11.58 12.76
CA ALA A 240 28.45 -12.31 13.58
C ALA A 240 26.98 -12.05 13.20
N SER A 241 26.64 -10.90 12.61
CA SER A 241 25.27 -10.52 12.26
C SER A 241 25.26 -9.40 11.21
N PRO A 242 25.33 -9.71 9.91
CA PRO A 242 25.20 -8.69 8.88
C PRO A 242 23.79 -8.09 8.90
N GLU A 243 23.70 -6.79 8.68
CA GLU A 243 22.44 -6.06 8.76
C GLU A 243 22.33 -4.93 7.73
N LEU A 244 21.10 -4.46 7.52
CA LEU A 244 20.82 -3.27 6.73
C LEU A 244 20.51 -2.12 7.68
N ARG A 245 21.25 -1.01 7.55
CA ARG A 245 21.02 0.20 8.33
C ARG A 245 20.46 1.31 7.43
N LYS A 246 19.48 2.05 7.97
CA LYS A 246 18.82 3.15 7.27
C LYS A 246 19.74 4.37 7.21
N THR A 247 19.78 5.04 6.06
CA THR A 247 20.57 6.24 5.82
C THR A 247 19.65 7.46 5.62
N PRO A 248 20.13 8.70 5.79
CA PRO A 248 19.27 9.88 5.78
C PRO A 248 18.80 10.30 4.39
N GLU A 249 19.35 9.71 3.31
CA GLU A 249 19.02 10.10 1.95
C GLU A 249 17.67 9.54 1.52
N LEU A 250 16.82 10.38 0.92
CA LEU A 250 15.62 9.94 0.23
C LEU A 250 16.03 9.25 -1.08
N PHE A 251 15.83 7.94 -1.16
CA PHE A 251 16.15 7.13 -2.34
C PHE A 251 15.05 7.23 -3.40
N PHE A 252 13.80 7.21 -2.98
CA PHE A 252 12.64 7.27 -3.87
C PHE A 252 11.42 7.87 -3.16
N ASN A 253 10.72 8.78 -3.83
CA ASN A 253 9.44 9.31 -3.38
C ASN A 253 8.33 8.69 -4.24
N ASP A 254 7.45 7.90 -3.63
CA ASP A 254 6.38 7.16 -4.31
C ASP A 254 5.04 7.92 -4.26
N ASP A 255 5.07 9.19 -4.62
CA ASP A 255 3.88 10.07 -4.65
C ASP A 255 3.74 10.76 -6.02
N LYS A 256 2.50 11.10 -6.41
CA LYS A 256 2.18 11.75 -7.69
C LYS A 256 2.73 10.96 -8.87
N ALA A 257 3.55 11.61 -9.71
CA ALA A 257 4.24 10.97 -10.83
C ALA A 257 5.26 9.91 -10.39
N GLY A 258 5.64 9.87 -9.11
CA GLY A 258 6.41 8.78 -8.52
C GLY A 258 5.67 7.45 -8.55
N LYS A 259 4.36 7.42 -8.28
CA LYS A 259 3.57 6.18 -8.20
C LYS A 259 3.67 5.29 -9.45
N PRO A 260 3.47 5.79 -10.70
CA PRO A 260 3.70 4.98 -11.90
C PRO A 260 5.14 4.48 -12.05
N VAL A 261 6.13 5.24 -11.57
CA VAL A 261 7.54 4.82 -11.59
C VAL A 261 7.79 3.71 -10.57
N GLY A 262 7.21 3.81 -9.37
CA GLY A 262 7.26 2.79 -8.33
C GLY A 262 6.63 1.48 -8.81
N ILE A 263 5.43 1.56 -9.37
CA ILE A 263 4.74 0.45 -10.04
C ILE A 263 5.65 -0.22 -11.08
N ALA A 264 6.22 0.55 -12.01
CA ALA A 264 7.05 0.00 -13.07
C ALA A 264 8.32 -0.69 -12.54
N ARG A 265 8.92 -0.16 -11.48
CA ARG A 265 10.17 -0.69 -10.89
C ARG A 265 9.94 -1.91 -10.00
N ALA A 266 8.90 -1.88 -9.17
CA ALA A 266 8.64 -2.92 -8.18
C ALA A 266 7.79 -4.07 -8.72
N ILE A 267 6.77 -3.76 -9.54
CA ILE A 267 5.80 -4.74 -10.03
C ILE A 267 6.16 -5.19 -11.45
N GLY A 268 6.65 -4.28 -12.29
CA GLY A 268 7.00 -4.59 -13.68
C GLY A 268 5.79 -4.83 -14.59
N LYS A 269 4.58 -4.55 -14.11
CA LYS A 269 3.33 -4.62 -14.88
C LYS A 269 2.48 -3.38 -14.64
N ARG A 270 1.79 -2.93 -15.70
CA ARG A 270 0.74 -1.90 -15.56
C ARG A 270 -0.46 -2.53 -14.85
N PRO A 271 -0.99 -1.92 -13.78
CA PRO A 271 -2.18 -2.41 -13.11
C PRO A 271 -3.40 -2.36 -14.03
N VAL A 272 -4.40 -3.13 -13.66
CA VAL A 272 -5.72 -3.12 -14.32
C VAL A 272 -6.78 -2.46 -13.43
N PHE A 273 -6.50 -2.36 -12.14
CA PHE A 273 -7.33 -1.71 -11.12
C PHE A 273 -6.46 -0.75 -10.30
N ALA A 274 -6.94 0.46 -10.03
CA ALA A 274 -6.30 1.41 -9.12
C ALA A 274 -7.33 2.12 -8.23
N ALA A 275 -7.04 2.18 -6.93
CA ALA A 275 -7.80 2.99 -5.97
C ALA A 275 -6.88 3.99 -5.25
N GLY A 276 -7.37 5.21 -5.07
CA GLY A 276 -6.73 6.28 -4.32
C GLY A 276 -7.77 7.17 -3.67
N ASN A 277 -7.35 8.29 -3.09
CA ASN A 277 -8.26 9.26 -2.49
C ASN A 277 -7.86 10.72 -2.75
N SER A 278 -6.67 10.97 -3.33
CA SER A 278 -6.12 12.32 -3.46
C SER A 278 -5.57 12.63 -4.86
N ASP A 279 -5.24 13.90 -5.10
CA ASP A 279 -4.52 14.32 -6.30
C ASP A 279 -3.07 13.75 -6.35
N GLY A 280 -2.56 13.22 -5.23
CA GLY A 280 -1.35 12.39 -5.19
C GLY A 280 -1.47 11.09 -5.99
N ASP A 281 -2.70 10.59 -6.16
CA ASP A 281 -2.97 9.35 -6.90
C ASP A 281 -3.27 9.57 -8.38
N TYR A 282 -3.38 10.83 -8.81
CA TYR A 282 -3.87 11.16 -10.15
C TYR A 282 -3.09 10.43 -11.25
N GLN A 283 -1.76 10.43 -11.19
CA GLN A 283 -0.93 9.75 -12.19
C GLN A 283 -1.00 8.22 -12.07
N MET A 284 -1.20 7.68 -10.86
CA MET A 284 -1.42 6.23 -10.67
C MET A 284 -2.72 5.80 -11.34
N LEU A 285 -3.83 6.48 -11.05
CA LEU A 285 -5.13 6.18 -11.66
C LEU A 285 -5.10 6.41 -13.16
N GLN A 286 -4.49 7.50 -13.64
CA GLN A 286 -4.35 7.77 -15.07
C GLN A 286 -3.52 6.70 -15.77
N TYR A 287 -2.37 6.33 -15.19
CA TYR A 287 -1.53 5.28 -15.74
C TYR A 287 -2.28 3.94 -15.82
N THR A 288 -3.06 3.59 -14.81
CA THR A 288 -3.86 2.37 -14.83
C THR A 288 -5.01 2.45 -15.84
N SER A 289 -5.83 3.51 -15.79
CA SER A 289 -7.09 3.58 -16.54
C SER A 289 -6.94 3.83 -18.04
N THR A 290 -5.81 4.38 -18.50
CA THR A 290 -5.55 4.59 -19.92
C THR A 290 -4.73 3.46 -20.58
N GLY A 291 -4.63 2.29 -19.94
CA GLY A 291 -4.04 1.10 -20.54
C GLY A 291 -5.01 0.36 -21.47
N ASP A 292 -4.51 -0.56 -22.29
CA ASP A 292 -5.31 -1.32 -23.24
C ASP A 292 -6.23 -2.37 -22.58
N GLY A 293 -7.47 -2.47 -23.02
CA GLY A 293 -8.46 -3.42 -22.48
C GLY A 293 -9.20 -2.88 -21.25
N ALA A 294 -9.98 -3.73 -20.57
CA ALA A 294 -10.79 -3.31 -19.43
C ALA A 294 -9.93 -2.78 -18.27
N ARG A 295 -10.30 -1.61 -17.74
CA ARG A 295 -9.61 -0.95 -16.64
C ARG A 295 -10.58 -0.36 -15.63
N PHE A 296 -10.13 -0.26 -14.38
CA PHE A 296 -10.89 0.35 -13.29
C PHE A 296 -10.04 1.37 -12.54
N GLY A 297 -10.56 2.57 -12.37
CA GLY A 297 -9.97 3.60 -11.52
C GLY A 297 -11.03 4.09 -10.53
N MET A 298 -10.64 4.25 -9.27
CA MET A 298 -11.55 4.59 -8.19
C MET A 298 -10.94 5.62 -7.23
N TYR A 299 -11.72 6.62 -6.87
CA TYR A 299 -11.41 7.55 -5.79
C TYR A 299 -12.34 7.36 -4.61
N ILE A 300 -11.79 7.32 -3.41
CA ILE A 300 -12.54 7.47 -2.16
C ILE A 300 -12.73 8.97 -1.89
N HIS A 301 -13.97 9.45 -1.91
CA HIS A 301 -14.30 10.83 -1.57
C HIS A 301 -14.82 10.89 -0.14
N HIS A 302 -14.03 11.53 0.72
CA HIS A 302 -14.33 11.72 2.14
C HIS A 302 -15.44 12.76 2.32
N THR A 303 -16.68 12.32 2.22
CA THR A 303 -17.88 13.15 2.34
C THR A 303 -18.56 13.04 3.71
N ASP A 304 -18.12 12.09 4.56
CA ASP A 304 -18.79 11.76 5.81
C ASP A 304 -18.23 12.50 7.01
N SER A 305 -18.82 13.67 7.30
CA SER A 305 -18.45 14.49 8.47
C SER A 305 -18.90 13.92 9.83
N VAL A 306 -19.72 12.85 9.84
CA VAL A 306 -20.33 12.32 11.06
C VAL A 306 -19.58 11.07 11.55
N ARG A 307 -19.31 10.13 10.64
CA ARG A 307 -18.63 8.86 10.94
C ARG A 307 -17.11 8.94 10.74
N GLU A 308 -16.64 9.85 9.88
CA GLU A 308 -15.22 10.06 9.57
C GLU A 308 -14.89 11.57 9.61
N VAL A 309 -14.29 12.11 8.55
CA VAL A 309 -14.00 13.52 8.33
C VAL A 309 -14.43 13.86 6.90
N ALA A 310 -15.09 15.01 6.70
CA ALA A 310 -15.38 15.47 5.34
C ALA A 310 -14.29 16.43 4.86
N TYR A 311 -13.61 16.10 3.75
CA TYR A 311 -12.55 16.92 3.16
C TYR A 311 -12.28 16.56 1.69
N ASP A 312 -11.85 17.57 0.91
CA ASP A 312 -11.46 17.38 -0.50
C ASP A 312 -10.52 18.50 -1.01
N ARG A 313 -11.06 19.54 -1.64
CA ARG A 313 -10.35 20.53 -2.46
C ARG A 313 -9.49 21.49 -1.66
N GLU A 314 -9.91 21.82 -0.45
CA GLU A 314 -9.21 22.78 0.42
C GLU A 314 -8.34 22.08 1.49
N SER A 315 -8.29 20.74 1.48
CA SER A 315 -7.52 20.01 2.48
C SER A 315 -6.01 20.14 2.23
N HIS A 316 -5.24 20.29 3.31
CA HIS A 316 -3.78 20.23 3.25
C HIS A 316 -3.22 18.79 3.32
N ILE A 317 -4.08 17.83 3.67
CA ILE A 317 -3.78 16.39 3.82
C ILE A 317 -4.81 15.64 2.97
N GLY A 318 -4.36 14.77 2.06
CA GLY A 318 -5.28 14.07 1.16
C GLY A 318 -6.12 14.98 0.26
N GLN A 319 -5.52 16.07 -0.25
CA GLN A 319 -6.25 17.00 -1.12
C GLN A 319 -6.79 16.27 -2.37
N LEU A 320 -8.09 16.36 -2.62
CA LEU A 320 -8.72 15.82 -3.82
C LEU A 320 -9.44 16.94 -4.56
N ASN A 321 -8.89 17.36 -5.70
CA ASN A 321 -9.39 18.50 -6.46
C ASN A 321 -9.42 18.17 -7.95
N LYS A 322 -8.24 18.04 -8.56
CA LYS A 322 -8.10 17.70 -9.96
C LYS A 322 -8.66 16.32 -10.28
N GLY A 323 -8.51 15.36 -9.36
CA GLY A 323 -9.08 14.01 -9.48
C GLY A 323 -10.59 14.02 -9.63
N LEU A 324 -11.29 14.89 -8.89
CA LEU A 324 -12.75 15.05 -8.99
C LEU A 324 -13.16 15.67 -10.33
N ASP A 325 -12.46 16.70 -10.79
CA ASP A 325 -12.79 17.38 -12.05
C ASP A 325 -12.63 16.48 -13.27
N ASP A 326 -11.58 15.64 -13.28
CA ASP A 326 -11.25 14.76 -14.39
C ASP A 326 -11.84 13.35 -14.28
N ALA A 327 -12.57 13.03 -13.19
CA ALA A 327 -13.11 11.69 -12.97
C ALA A 327 -13.98 11.21 -14.15
N ALA A 328 -14.90 12.05 -14.62
CA ALA A 328 -15.76 11.73 -15.76
C ALA A 328 -14.96 11.51 -17.06
N LYS A 329 -13.87 12.26 -17.25
CA LYS A 329 -13.02 12.17 -18.44
C LYS A 329 -12.30 10.83 -18.54
N TYR A 330 -11.89 10.27 -17.40
CA TYR A 330 -11.19 8.97 -17.34
C TYR A 330 -12.07 7.81 -16.89
N ASN A 331 -13.38 8.04 -16.77
CA ASN A 331 -14.35 7.09 -16.22
C ASN A 331 -13.92 6.53 -14.85
N TRP A 332 -13.34 7.38 -14.00
CA TRP A 332 -13.04 7.02 -12.63
C TRP A 332 -14.32 7.03 -11.80
N MET A 333 -14.51 5.96 -11.03
CA MET A 333 -15.57 5.88 -10.06
C MET A 333 -15.23 6.77 -8.86
N ILE A 334 -16.15 7.65 -8.47
CA ILE A 334 -16.07 8.37 -7.20
C ILE A 334 -16.96 7.64 -6.20
N VAL A 335 -16.37 7.19 -5.10
CA VAL A 335 -17.06 6.60 -3.96
C VAL A 335 -17.41 7.73 -2.99
N ASP A 336 -18.69 8.01 -2.79
CA ASP A 336 -19.16 8.96 -1.80
C ASP A 336 -19.23 8.24 -0.45
N MET A 337 -18.23 8.42 0.42
CA MET A 337 -18.10 7.67 1.68
C MET A 337 -19.38 7.69 2.53
N ALA A 338 -20.06 8.84 2.60
CA ALA A 338 -21.30 9.00 3.35
C ALA A 338 -22.46 8.18 2.77
N LYS A 339 -22.52 8.03 1.45
CA LYS A 339 -23.64 7.38 0.75
C LYS A 339 -23.38 5.94 0.36
N ASP A 340 -22.15 5.58 0.06
CA ASP A 340 -21.78 4.31 -0.56
C ASP A 340 -21.29 3.29 0.47
N TRP A 341 -20.92 3.72 1.68
CA TRP A 341 -20.48 2.83 2.76
C TRP A 341 -21.51 2.78 3.90
N LYS A 342 -21.88 1.55 4.30
CA LYS A 342 -22.81 1.27 5.40
C LYS A 342 -22.14 1.45 6.77
N VAL A 343 -20.87 1.07 6.86
CA VAL A 343 -19.99 1.29 8.00
C VAL A 343 -18.65 1.83 7.52
N ILE A 344 -17.92 2.53 8.38
CA ILE A 344 -16.57 3.01 8.06
C ILE A 344 -15.54 2.02 8.58
N TYR A 345 -15.63 1.66 9.85
CA TYR A 345 -14.59 0.90 10.54
C TYR A 345 -15.06 -0.50 10.97
N PRO A 346 -14.16 -1.49 11.08
CA PRO A 346 -14.52 -2.86 11.46
C PRO A 346 -15.28 -2.97 12.78
N TYR A 347 -14.95 -2.12 13.77
CA TYR A 347 -15.61 -2.14 15.08
C TYR A 347 -17.08 -1.66 15.06
N GLU A 348 -17.57 -1.18 13.91
CA GLU A 348 -18.99 -0.83 13.69
C GLU A 348 -19.81 -2.04 13.20
N MET A 349 -19.16 -3.09 12.70
CA MET A 349 -19.79 -4.36 12.34
C MET A 349 -20.26 -5.04 13.63
N LYS A 350 -21.58 -5.05 13.86
CA LYS A 350 -22.22 -5.65 15.04
C LYS A 350 -23.15 -6.79 14.64
#